data_AF-A0A141RN39-F1
#
_entry.id   AF-A0A141RN39-F1
#
_cell.length_a   1.000
_cell.length_b   1.000
_cell.length_c   1.000
_cell.angle_alpha   90.00
_cell.angle_beta   90.00
_cell.angle_gamma   90.00
#
_symmetry.space_group_name_H-M   'P 1'
#
loop_
_entity.id
_entity.type
_entity.pdbx_description
1 polymer ?
#
loop_
_entity_poly.entity_id
_entity_poly.type
_entity_poly.pdbx_seq_one_letter_code
_entity_poly.pdbx_strand_id
1 'polypeptide(L)'
;MDDGGIRVINRGYNPDRQMWQQSVGQAYFTGASNRAAMKVSFIGPFYGGYNVIALDREYRHALVCGPDRNYLWLLSRTPTISAEMKQQMLDIATRQGFDVTKLIWVKQPH
;
A
#
# COMPACT_ATOMS: atom_id res chain seq x y z
N MET A 1 19.02 -0.29 10.33
CA MET A 1 19.13 0.15 8.93
C MET A 1 19.60 1.56 9.07
N ASP A 2 20.83 1.79 8.67
CA ASP A 2 21.54 3.01 9.04
C ASP A 2 21.69 3.91 7.79
N ASP A 3 21.12 3.48 6.67
CA ASP A 3 21.18 4.08 5.33
C ASP A 3 19.94 4.95 4.98
N GLY A 4 19.05 5.19 5.96
CA GLY A 4 17.81 5.95 5.75
C GLY A 4 16.71 5.19 5.01
N GLY A 5 16.90 3.89 4.76
CA GLY A 5 15.88 3.02 4.18
C GLY A 5 14.82 2.60 5.20
N ILE A 6 13.63 2.27 4.68
CA ILE A 6 12.52 1.71 5.45
C ILE A 6 12.48 0.20 5.22
N ARG A 7 12.56 -0.59 6.29
CA ARG A 7 12.33 -2.04 6.22
C ARG A 7 10.85 -2.32 6.03
N VAL A 8 10.52 -3.09 4.99
CA VAL A 8 9.13 -3.48 4.69
C VAL A 8 8.96 -4.97 4.98
N ILE A 9 7.91 -5.33 5.72
CA ILE A 9 7.54 -6.72 5.95
C ILE A 9 6.10 -6.88 5.46
N ASN A 10 5.91 -7.64 4.38
CA ASN A 10 4.58 -8.03 3.93
C ASN A 10 4.29 -9.44 4.44
N ARG A 11 3.19 -9.60 5.16
CA ARG A 11 2.72 -10.90 5.68
C ARG A 11 1.26 -11.10 5.28
N GLY A 12 0.95 -12.31 4.81
CA GLY A 12 -0.40 -12.71 4.43
C GLY A 12 -0.65 -14.18 4.73
N TYR A 13 -1.92 -14.55 4.86
CA TYR A 13 -2.35 -15.93 5.01
C TYR A 13 -2.81 -16.48 3.66
N ASN A 14 -2.25 -17.60 3.23
CA ASN A 14 -2.67 -18.31 2.04
C ASN A 14 -3.75 -19.34 2.42
N PRO A 15 -5.03 -19.14 2.03
CA PRO A 15 -6.12 -20.02 2.43
C PRO A 15 -6.03 -21.42 1.78
N ASP A 16 -5.52 -21.52 0.55
CA ASP A 16 -5.42 -22.79 -0.17
C ASP A 16 -4.36 -23.71 0.44
N ARG A 17 -3.24 -23.11 0.87
CA ARG A 17 -2.14 -23.81 1.54
C ARG A 17 -2.25 -23.82 3.06
N GLN A 18 -3.28 -23.16 3.59
CA GLN A 18 -3.53 -22.96 5.01
C GLN A 18 -2.32 -22.46 5.82
N MET A 19 -1.49 -21.59 5.24
CA MET A 19 -0.23 -21.19 5.84
C MET A 19 0.04 -19.69 5.78
N TRP A 20 0.75 -19.17 6.79
CA TRP A 20 1.28 -17.81 6.77
C TRP A 20 2.51 -17.74 5.86
N GLN A 21 2.56 -16.69 5.05
CA GLN A 21 3.70 -16.36 4.20
C GLN A 21 4.17 -14.95 4.50
N GLN A 22 5.46 -14.71 4.33
CA GLN A 22 6.08 -13.41 4.55
C GLN A 22 7.11 -13.14 3.46
N SER A 23 7.19 -11.88 3.04
CA SER A 23 8.31 -11.33 2.27
C SER A 23 8.91 -10.13 3.01
N VAL A 24 10.23 -9.98 2.89
CA VAL A 24 10.97 -8.87 3.50
C VAL A 24 11.58 -8.06 2.37
N GLY A 25 11.34 -6.75 2.43
CA GLY A 25 11.76 -5.80 1.43
C GLY A 25 12.35 -4.53 2.04
N GLN A 26 12.74 -3.62 1.15
CA GLN A 26 13.31 -2.33 1.49
C GLN A 26 12.66 -1.25 0.63
N ALA A 27 12.40 -0.09 1.23
CA ALA A 27 11.92 1.09 0.53
C ALA A 27 12.88 2.27 0.76
N TYR A 28 13.10 3.05 -0.29
CA TYR A 28 13.92 4.25 -0.26
C TYR A 28 13.18 5.40 -0.92
N PHE A 29 13.30 6.61 -0.37
CA PHE A 29 12.80 7.82 -1.03
C PHE A 29 13.53 8.02 -2.37
N THR A 30 12.79 8.44 -3.40
CA THR A 30 13.38 8.77 -4.71
C THR A 30 13.82 10.24 -4.80
N GLY A 31 13.65 11.00 -3.72
CA GLY A 31 13.96 12.42 -3.63
C GLY A 31 13.88 12.90 -2.19
N ALA A 32 13.37 14.11 -1.96
CA ALA A 32 13.21 14.66 -0.63
C ALA A 32 12.32 13.78 0.26
N SER A 33 12.73 13.57 1.52
CA SER A 33 12.03 12.71 2.48
C SER A 33 10.67 13.25 2.94
N ASN A 34 10.37 14.52 2.66
CA ASN A 34 9.06 15.13 2.89
C ASN A 34 8.07 14.90 1.73
N ARG A 35 8.48 14.24 0.65
CA ARG A 35 7.61 13.81 -0.44
C ARG A 35 7.44 12.29 -0.36
N ALA A 36 6.21 11.82 -0.24
CA ALA A 36 5.89 10.39 -0.11
C ALA A 36 5.96 9.62 -1.44
N ALA A 37 7.11 9.71 -2.11
CA ALA A 37 7.47 8.98 -3.32
C ALA A 37 8.71 8.13 -3.05
N MET A 38 8.53 6.82 -3.13
CA MET A 38 9.54 5.83 -2.81
C MET A 38 9.67 4.82 -3.93
N LYS A 39 10.77 4.07 -3.90
CA LYS A 39 10.93 2.82 -4.63
C LYS A 39 11.01 1.68 -3.62
N VAL A 40 10.26 0.60 -3.86
CA VAL A 40 10.20 -0.58 -2.97
C VAL A 40 10.65 -1.83 -3.72
N SER A 41 11.39 -2.70 -3.04
CA SER A 41 11.83 -4.00 -3.55
C SER A 41 11.46 -5.09 -2.55
N PHE A 42 10.75 -6.14 -3.00
CA PHE A 42 10.38 -7.32 -2.21
C PHE A 42 11.15 -8.58 -2.62
N ILE A 43 11.77 -8.58 -3.80
CA ILE A 43 12.57 -9.65 -4.40
C ILE A 43 13.66 -8.93 -5.21
N GLY A 44 14.95 -9.14 -4.92
CA GLY A 44 16.03 -8.33 -5.51
C GLY A 44 16.13 -8.43 -7.05
N PRO A 45 16.97 -7.64 -7.74
CA PRO A 45 17.18 -6.19 -7.62
C PRO A 45 16.05 -5.38 -8.31
N PHE A 46 14.79 -5.80 -8.19
CA PHE A 46 13.66 -5.13 -8.85
C PHE A 46 12.96 -4.14 -7.92
N TYR A 47 12.93 -2.89 -8.34
CA TYR A 47 12.26 -1.81 -7.61
C TYR A 47 11.00 -1.37 -8.35
N GLY A 48 9.86 -1.35 -7.66
CA GLY A 48 8.62 -0.73 -8.12
C GLY A 48 8.41 0.63 -7.44
N GLY A 49 7.74 1.56 -8.11
CA GLY A 49 7.27 2.80 -7.48
C GLY A 49 6.32 2.50 -6.32
N TYR A 50 6.39 3.32 -5.26
CA TYR A 50 5.50 3.29 -4.11
C TYR A 50 5.18 4.72 -3.71
N ASN A 51 3.97 5.19 -4.02
CA ASN A 51 3.58 6.59 -3.89
C ASN A 51 2.34 6.71 -3.01
N VAL A 52 2.42 7.46 -1.91
CA VAL A 52 1.25 7.77 -1.09
C VAL A 52 0.52 8.94 -1.74
N ILE A 53 -0.69 8.68 -2.26
CA ILE A 53 -1.50 9.66 -3.00
C ILE A 53 -2.66 10.22 -2.19
N ALA A 54 -2.99 9.58 -1.07
CA ALA A 54 -3.88 10.12 -0.05
C ALA A 54 -3.47 9.61 1.34
N LEU A 55 -3.57 10.48 2.34
CA LEU A 55 -3.26 10.17 3.73
C LEU A 55 -4.08 11.10 4.63
N ASP A 56 -4.75 10.54 5.63
CA ASP A 56 -5.43 11.34 6.64
C ASP A 56 -4.43 11.92 7.66
N ARG A 57 -4.82 12.98 8.36
CA ARG A 57 -3.94 13.71 9.29
C ARG A 57 -3.42 12.85 10.45
N GLU A 58 -4.16 11.81 10.81
CA GLU A 58 -3.84 10.93 11.93
C GLU A 58 -3.09 9.66 11.48
N TYR A 59 -2.74 9.55 10.19
CA TYR A 59 -2.02 8.40 9.61
C TYR A 59 -2.73 7.05 9.85
N ARG A 60 -4.07 7.08 9.81
CA ARG A 60 -4.95 5.92 10.02
C ARG A 60 -5.27 5.20 8.71
N HIS A 61 -5.37 5.92 7.61
CA HIS A 61 -5.78 5.44 6.30
C HIS A 61 -4.88 6.03 5.21
N ALA A 62 -4.41 5.19 4.29
CA ALA A 62 -3.59 5.61 3.17
C ALA A 62 -4.08 5.00 1.87
N LEU A 63 -4.01 5.79 0.80
CA LEU A 63 -4.11 5.31 -0.56
C LEU A 63 -2.72 5.35 -1.19
N VAL A 64 -2.25 4.20 -1.65
CA VAL A 64 -0.89 4.03 -2.19
C VAL A 64 -0.99 3.47 -3.60
N CYS A 65 -0.25 4.04 -4.55
CA CYS A 65 -0.14 3.49 -5.89
C CYS A 65 1.29 3.07 -6.26
N GLY A 66 1.37 2.18 -7.24
CA GLY A 66 2.62 1.71 -7.81
C GLY A 66 3.22 2.68 -8.84
N PRO A 67 4.07 2.18 -9.76
CA PRO A 67 4.65 3.00 -10.84
C PRO A 67 3.63 3.36 -11.94
N ASP A 68 2.51 2.65 -12.04
CA ASP A 68 1.44 2.89 -13.01
C ASP A 68 0.05 2.71 -12.37
N ARG A 69 -1.02 2.76 -13.18
CA ARG A 69 -2.41 2.66 -12.72
C ARG A 69 -2.93 1.23 -12.52
N ASN A 70 -2.11 0.21 -12.70
CA ASN A 70 -2.47 -1.18 -12.44
C ASN A 70 -2.22 -1.58 -10.97
N TYR A 71 -1.58 -0.72 -10.18
CA TYR A 71 -1.20 -1.00 -8.80
C TYR A 71 -1.78 0.05 -7.86
N LEU A 72 -2.70 -0.38 -6.99
CA LEU A 72 -3.36 0.47 -6.01
C LEU A 72 -3.66 -0.33 -4.74
N TRP A 73 -3.39 0.26 -3.58
CA TRP A 73 -3.69 -0.30 -2.27
C TRP A 73 -4.36 0.72 -1.37
N LEU A 74 -5.42 0.29 -0.69
CA LEU A 74 -6.00 0.98 0.46
C LEU A 74 -5.45 0.31 1.72
N LEU A 75 -4.74 1.08 2.54
CA LEU A 75 -4.14 0.61 3.79
C LEU A 75 -4.85 1.26 4.97
N SER A 76 -5.05 0.48 6.04
CA SER A 76 -5.64 0.95 7.29
C SER A 76 -4.85 0.44 8.50
N ARG A 77 -4.85 1.23 9.58
CA ARG A 77 -4.34 0.82 10.90
C ARG A 77 -5.27 -0.16 11.62
N THR A 78 -6.53 -0.28 11.17
CA THR A 78 -7.50 -1.27 11.66
C THR A 78 -7.79 -2.32 10.58
N PRO A 79 -8.16 -3.55 10.96
CA PRO A 79 -8.50 -4.61 10.01
C PRO A 79 -9.66 -4.25 9.07
N THR A 80 -10.60 -3.43 9.55
CA THR A 80 -11.76 -2.96 8.79
C THR A 80 -11.87 -1.44 8.85
N ILE A 81 -12.62 -0.86 7.91
CA ILE A 81 -12.91 0.58 7.81
C ILE A 81 -14.41 0.78 7.65
N SER A 82 -14.89 1.98 7.96
CA SER A 82 -16.30 2.33 7.74
C SER A 82 -16.64 2.44 6.24
N ALA A 83 -17.93 2.35 5.91
CA ALA A 83 -18.40 2.46 4.52
C ALA A 83 -18.10 3.85 3.93
N GLU A 84 -18.20 4.90 4.75
CA GLU A 84 -17.94 6.28 4.36
C GLU A 84 -16.46 6.48 4.02
N MET A 85 -15.56 5.97 4.86
CA MET A 85 -14.11 6.05 4.61
C MET A 85 -13.72 5.25 3.36
N LYS A 86 -14.33 4.07 3.18
CA LYS A 86 -14.16 3.26 1.97
C LYS A 86 -14.55 4.07 0.73
N GLN A 87 -15.74 4.68 0.73
CA GLN A 87 -16.22 5.48 -0.40
C GLN A 87 -15.31 6.68 -0.68
N GLN A 88 -14.89 7.42 0.35
CA GLN A 88 -13.98 8.54 0.20
C GLN A 88 -12.66 8.16 -0.50
N MET A 89 -12.08 7.01 -0.14
CA MET A 89 -10.85 6.52 -0.77
C MET A 89 -11.06 6.10 -2.22
N LEU A 90 -12.22 5.50 -2.53
CA LEU A 90 -12.59 5.15 -3.91
C LEU A 90 -12.75 6.42 -4.76
N ASP A 91 -13.41 7.46 -4.25
CA ASP A 91 -13.60 8.72 -4.97
C ASP A 91 -12.25 9.42 -5.25
N ILE A 92 -11.30 9.36 -4.32
CA ILE A 92 -9.94 9.85 -4.57
C ILE A 92 -9.25 9.03 -5.66
N ALA A 93 -9.30 7.70 -5.58
CA ALA A 93 -8.70 6.81 -6.57
C ALA A 93 -9.28 7.05 -7.99
N THR A 94 -10.60 7.14 -8.11
CA THR A 94 -11.28 7.41 -9.39
C THR A 94 -10.88 8.76 -9.96
N ARG A 95 -10.80 9.82 -9.14
CA ARG A 95 -10.32 11.15 -9.59
C ARG A 95 -8.87 11.13 -10.09
N GLN A 96 -8.04 10.23 -9.58
CA GLN A 96 -6.65 10.02 -10.03
C GLN A 96 -6.55 9.09 -11.26
N GLY A 97 -7.69 8.63 -11.78
CA GLY A 97 -7.81 7.82 -13.00
C GLY A 97 -7.64 6.32 -12.79
N PHE A 98 -7.71 5.82 -11.56
CA PHE A 98 -7.68 4.39 -11.29
C PHE A 98 -9.04 3.75 -11.54
N ASP A 99 -9.04 2.57 -12.15
CA ASP A 99 -10.21 1.73 -12.26
C ASP A 99 -10.42 0.96 -10.95
N VAL A 100 -11.26 1.51 -10.08
CA VAL A 100 -11.56 0.96 -8.76
C VAL A 100 -12.33 -0.36 -8.80
N THR A 101 -12.90 -0.74 -9.96
CA THR A 101 -13.60 -2.03 -10.11
C THR A 101 -12.65 -3.22 -10.05
N LYS A 102 -11.35 -2.98 -10.29
CA LYS A 102 -10.27 -3.99 -10.19
C LYS A 102 -9.84 -4.28 -8.75
N LEU A 103 -10.33 -3.54 -7.76
CA LEU A 103 -9.94 -3.73 -6.37
C LEU A 103 -10.46 -5.06 -5.83
N ILE A 104 -9.55 -5.84 -5.26
CA ILE A 104 -9.87 -7.04 -4.50
C ILE A 104 -9.99 -6.65 -3.02
N TRP A 105 -11.16 -6.86 -2.44
CA TRP A 105 -11.39 -6.63 -1.01
C TRP A 105 -10.84 -7.81 -0.20
N VAL A 106 -9.63 -7.64 0.35
CA VAL A 106 -8.95 -8.66 1.14
C VAL A 106 -9.73 -8.93 2.43
N LYS A 107 -9.99 -10.21 2.72
CA LYS A 107 -10.63 -10.63 3.98
C LYS A 107 -9.71 -10.34 5.17
N GLN A 108 -10.26 -9.69 6.18
CA GLN A 108 -9.56 -9.31 7.42
C GLN A 108 -10.36 -9.82 8.63
N PRO A 109 -9.73 -10.02 9.80
CA PRO A 109 -10.45 -10.34 11.03
C PRO A 109 -11.40 -9.19 11.39
N HIS A 110 -12.56 -9.54 11.94
CA HIS A 110 -13.53 -8.59 12.47
C HIS A 110 -13.21 -8.23 13.93
#